data_AF-A0A8D8PHJ6-F1
#
_entry.id   AF-A0A8D8PHJ6-F1
#
_cell.length_a   1.000
_cell.length_b   1.000
_cell.length_c   1.000
_cell.angle_alpha   90.00
_cell.angle_beta   90.00
_cell.angle_gamma   90.00
#
_symmetry.space_group_name_H-M   'P 1'
#
loop_
_entity.id
_entity.type
_entity.pdbx_description
1 polymer ?
#
loop_
_entity_poly.entity_id
_entity_poly.type
_entity_poly.pdbx_seq_one_letter_code
_entity_poly.pdbx_strand_id
1 'polypeptide(L)'
;MVDVKKFSEIDLYGLLGAEISATEAEIRKAYRKKALQCHPDKNPDNPKAAELFQELSKALEILLDASARSAYDKLLNAKKAAQLRTQQLDSKRQKLKNDLEERERRAREAGSGKAYKVNKT
;
A
#
# COMPACT_ATOMS: atom_id res chain seq x y z
N MET A 1 -6.00 -9.74 -26.11
CA MET A 1 -5.41 -10.33 -24.90
C MET A 1 -5.12 -9.16 -23.98
N VAL A 2 -5.78 -9.09 -22.83
CA VAL A 2 -5.67 -7.95 -21.90
C VAL A 2 -4.33 -8.06 -21.18
N ASP A 3 -3.46 -7.06 -21.30
CA ASP A 3 -2.13 -7.08 -20.70
C ASP A 3 -2.20 -6.85 -19.19
N VAL A 4 -2.47 -7.90 -18.42
CA VAL A 4 -2.56 -7.88 -16.94
C VAL A 4 -1.29 -7.29 -16.30
N LYS A 5 -0.12 -7.44 -16.95
CA LYS A 5 1.16 -6.87 -16.47
C LYS A 5 1.11 -5.35 -16.31
N LYS A 6 0.46 -4.62 -17.23
CA LYS A 6 0.38 -3.16 -17.19
C LYS A 6 -0.47 -2.64 -16.02
N PHE A 7 -1.44 -3.44 -15.59
CA PHE A 7 -2.36 -3.08 -14.51
C PHE A 7 -1.93 -3.59 -13.14
N SER A 8 -0.84 -4.35 -13.06
CA SER A 8 -0.29 -4.85 -11.80
C SER A 8 0.31 -3.75 -10.89
N GLU A 9 0.60 -2.59 -11.46
CA GLU A 9 1.14 -1.41 -10.79
C GLU A 9 0.05 -0.38 -10.43
N ILE A 10 -1.10 -0.43 -11.10
CA ILE A 10 -2.19 0.53 -10.96
C ILE A 10 -3.27 -0.05 -10.06
N ASP A 11 -3.79 0.75 -9.13
CA ASP A 11 -4.86 0.32 -8.23
C ASP A 11 -6.21 0.28 -8.95
N LEU A 12 -6.57 -0.89 -9.51
CA LEU A 12 -7.79 -1.09 -10.30
C LEU A 12 -9.07 -0.78 -9.51
N TYR A 13 -9.12 -1.20 -8.24
CA TYR A 13 -10.26 -0.98 -7.35
C TYR A 13 -10.43 0.51 -7.03
N GLY A 14 -9.36 1.21 -6.66
CA GLY A 14 -9.36 2.66 -6.44
C GLY A 14 -9.67 3.46 -7.70
N LEU A 15 -9.19 3.00 -8.87
CA LEU A 15 -9.49 3.61 -10.17
C LEU A 15 -10.98 3.54 -10.49
N LEU A 16 -11.70 2.51 -10.06
CA LEU A 16 -13.17 2.42 -10.15
C LEU A 16 -13.89 3.03 -8.94
N GLY A 17 -13.19 3.21 -7.82
CA GLY A 17 -13.77 3.65 -6.55
C GLY A 17 -14.59 2.54 -5.88
N ALA A 18 -14.20 1.29 -6.09
CA ALA A 18 -14.79 0.11 -5.46
C ALA A 18 -13.83 -0.43 -4.40
N GLU A 19 -14.35 -1.17 -3.42
CA GLU A 19 -13.51 -1.95 -2.50
C GLU A 19 -13.03 -3.25 -3.16
N ILE A 20 -11.94 -3.81 -2.62
CA ILE A 20 -11.47 -5.16 -2.99
C ILE A 20 -12.53 -6.23 -2.69
N SER A 21 -13.34 -6.01 -1.64
CA SER A 21 -14.46 -6.86 -1.24
C SER A 21 -15.71 -6.70 -2.11
N ALA A 22 -15.74 -5.71 -3.03
CA ALA A 22 -16.92 -5.39 -3.81
C ALA A 22 -17.31 -6.52 -4.76
N THR A 23 -18.62 -6.75 -4.85
CA THR A 23 -19.20 -7.72 -5.79
C THR A 23 -19.09 -7.21 -7.24
N GLU A 24 -19.16 -8.11 -8.22
CA GLU A 24 -19.17 -7.73 -9.64
C GLU A 24 -20.27 -6.70 -9.98
N ALA A 25 -21.43 -6.81 -9.32
CA ALA A 25 -22.54 -5.87 -9.47
C ALA A 25 -22.17 -4.46 -8.99
N GLU A 26 -21.46 -4.36 -7.86
CA GLU A 26 -20.98 -3.09 -7.31
C GLU A 26 -19.88 -2.49 -8.18
N ILE A 27 -18.96 -3.31 -8.70
CA ILE A 27 -17.91 -2.89 -9.63
C ILE A 27 -18.54 -2.29 -10.91
N ARG A 28 -19.54 -2.97 -11.49
CA ARG A 28 -20.30 -2.45 -12.66
C ARG A 28 -21.06 -1.15 -12.33
N LYS A 29 -21.57 -1.00 -11.10
CA LYS A 29 -22.25 0.22 -10.66
C LYS A 29 -21.26 1.37 -10.48
N ALA A 30 -20.11 1.12 -9.88
CA ALA A 30 -19.03 2.08 -9.70
C ALA A 30 -18.46 2.56 -11.04
N TYR A 31 -18.21 1.63 -11.97
CA TYR A 31 -17.82 1.95 -13.35
C TYR A 31 -18.80 2.90 -14.00
N ARG A 32 -20.11 2.58 -13.99
CA ARG A 32 -21.13 3.45 -14.61
C ARG A 32 -21.12 4.87 -14.04
N LYS A 33 -20.96 5.01 -12.72
CA LYS A 33 -20.86 6.33 -12.07
C LYS A 33 -19.60 7.09 -12.49
N LYS A 34 -18.44 6.45 -12.55
CA LYS A 34 -17.19 7.12 -12.96
C LYS A 34 -17.14 7.40 -14.47
N ALA A 35 -17.62 6.47 -15.29
CA ALA A 35 -17.71 6.62 -16.73
C ALA A 35 -18.55 7.84 -17.14
N LEU A 36 -19.66 8.11 -16.43
CA LEU A 36 -20.47 9.31 -16.67
C LEU A 36 -19.74 10.61 -16.28
N GLN A 37 -18.90 10.58 -15.26
CA GLN A 37 -18.11 11.74 -14.82
C GLN A 37 -16.96 12.03 -15.78
N CYS A 38 -16.30 10.98 -16.26
CA CYS A 38 -15.16 11.08 -17.17
C CYS A 38 -15.55 10.92 -18.65
N HIS A 39 -16.83 11.05 -19.01
CA HIS A 39 -17.27 10.82 -20.39
C HIS A 39 -16.71 11.90 -21.32
N PRO A 40 -16.09 11.54 -22.47
CA PRO A 40 -15.48 12.52 -23.38
C PRO A 40 -16.52 13.47 -23.99
N ASP A 41 -17.76 13.01 -24.23
CA ASP A 41 -18.87 13.85 -24.73
C ASP A 41 -19.25 14.99 -23.78
N LYS A 42 -19.18 14.76 -22.45
CA LYS A 42 -19.47 15.78 -21.43
C LYS A 42 -18.26 16.63 -21.08
N ASN A 43 -17.05 16.17 -21.43
CA ASN A 43 -15.79 16.84 -21.15
C ASN A 43 -14.94 16.99 -22.42
N PRO A 44 -15.46 17.66 -23.48
CA PRO A 44 -14.78 17.74 -24.77
C PRO A 44 -13.43 18.50 -24.67
N ASP A 45 -13.29 19.42 -23.72
CA ASP A 45 -12.07 20.20 -23.47
C ASP A 45 -10.97 19.43 -22.72
N ASN A 46 -11.25 18.24 -22.19
CA ASN A 46 -10.28 17.48 -21.41
C ASN A 46 -9.76 16.26 -22.20
N PRO A 47 -8.57 16.33 -22.83
CA PRO A 47 -8.01 15.21 -23.58
C PRO A 47 -7.73 13.98 -22.69
N LYS A 48 -7.54 14.19 -21.36
CA LYS A 48 -7.34 13.10 -20.40
C LYS A 48 -8.63 12.33 -20.10
N ALA A 49 -9.81 12.89 -20.40
CA ALA A 49 -11.07 12.19 -20.19
C ALA A 49 -11.14 10.91 -21.03
N ALA A 50 -10.65 10.94 -22.27
CA ALA A 50 -10.57 9.78 -23.14
C ALA A 50 -9.62 8.70 -22.59
N GLU A 51 -8.44 9.10 -22.10
CA GLU A 51 -7.47 8.17 -21.49
C GLU A 51 -8.05 7.53 -20.22
N LEU A 52 -8.59 8.33 -19.31
CA LEU A 52 -9.22 7.86 -18.07
C LEU A 52 -10.40 6.91 -18.35
N PHE A 53 -11.20 7.21 -19.38
CA PHE A 53 -12.30 6.33 -19.77
C PHE A 53 -11.79 4.98 -20.27
N GLN A 54 -10.74 4.97 -21.11
CA GLN A 54 -10.12 3.72 -21.55
C GLN A 54 -9.52 2.93 -20.38
N GLU A 55 -8.89 3.59 -19.40
CA GLU A 55 -8.39 2.95 -18.20
C GLU A 55 -9.52 2.35 -17.36
N LEU A 56 -10.63 3.07 -17.18
CA LEU A 56 -11.83 2.58 -16.49
C LEU A 56 -12.41 1.34 -17.17
N SER A 57 -12.49 1.33 -18.51
CA SER A 57 -13.01 0.18 -19.26
C SER A 57 -12.11 -1.05 -19.12
N LYS A 58 -10.78 -0.87 -19.19
CA LYS A 58 -9.82 -1.97 -19.00
C LYS A 58 -9.83 -2.50 -17.56
N ALA A 59 -9.96 -1.60 -16.58
CA ALA A 59 -10.10 -1.99 -15.19
C ALA A 59 -11.36 -2.84 -14.97
N LEU A 60 -12.49 -2.44 -15.57
CA LEU A 60 -13.73 -3.21 -15.51
C LEU A 60 -13.57 -4.60 -16.14
N GLU A 61 -12.93 -4.69 -17.30
CA GLU A 61 -12.72 -5.96 -18.01
C GLU A 61 -11.89 -6.95 -17.17
N ILE A 62 -10.81 -6.48 -16.54
CA ILE A 62 -9.95 -7.29 -15.66
C ILE A 62 -10.69 -7.72 -14.39
N LEU A 63 -11.46 -6.82 -13.77
CA LEU A 63 -12.18 -7.13 -12.54
C LEU A 63 -13.43 -7.98 -12.77
N LEU A 64 -13.99 -7.99 -13.98
CA LEU A 64 -15.07 -8.90 -14.37
C LEU A 64 -14.58 -10.30 -14.72
N ASP A 65 -13.33 -10.45 -15.15
CA ASP A 65 -12.74 -11.75 -15.39
C ASP A 65 -12.28 -12.39 -14.08
N ALA A 66 -12.94 -13.47 -13.65
CA ALA A 66 -12.64 -14.14 -12.39
C ALA A 66 -11.18 -14.63 -12.29
N SER A 67 -10.60 -15.06 -13.41
CA SER A 67 -9.21 -15.52 -13.48
C SER A 67 -8.23 -14.36 -13.25
N ALA A 68 -8.38 -13.28 -14.02
CA ALA A 68 -7.55 -12.09 -13.92
C ALA A 68 -7.71 -11.39 -12.56
N ARG A 69 -8.95 -11.30 -12.05
CA ARG A 69 -9.24 -10.78 -10.70
C ARG A 69 -8.52 -11.59 -9.63
N SER A 70 -8.60 -12.92 -9.68
CA SER A 70 -7.90 -13.78 -8.72
C SER A 70 -6.37 -13.58 -8.76
N ALA A 71 -5.79 -13.46 -9.96
CA ALA A 71 -4.37 -13.20 -10.12
C ALA A 71 -3.96 -11.84 -9.54
N TYR A 72 -4.77 -10.80 -9.77
CA TYR A 72 -4.56 -9.45 -9.25
C TYR A 72 -4.69 -9.41 -7.71
N ASP A 73 -5.71 -10.03 -7.15
CA ASP A 73 -5.93 -10.09 -5.69
C ASP A 73 -4.79 -10.83 -4.97
N LYS A 74 -4.28 -11.91 -5.58
CA LYS A 74 -3.08 -12.63 -5.06
C LYS A 74 -1.86 -11.72 -5.01
N LEU A 75 -1.64 -10.92 -6.06
CA LEU A 75 -0.52 -9.98 -6.11
C LEU A 75 -0.65 -8.89 -5.05
N LEU A 76 -1.85 -8.32 -4.86
CA LEU A 76 -2.12 -7.32 -3.83
C LEU A 76 -1.85 -7.86 -2.43
N ASN A 77 -2.33 -9.06 -2.13
CA ASN A 77 -2.11 -9.72 -0.86
C ASN A 77 -0.61 -10.00 -0.62
N ALA A 78 0.12 -10.45 -1.64
CA ALA A 78 1.55 -10.67 -1.55
C ALA A 78 2.32 -9.35 -1.28
N LYS A 79 1.97 -8.26 -1.96
CA LYS A 79 2.55 -6.92 -1.71
C LYS A 79 2.29 -6.46 -0.28
N LYS A 80 1.04 -6.59 0.20
CA LYS A 80 0.66 -6.22 1.58
C LYS A 80 1.40 -7.05 2.63
N ALA A 81 1.53 -8.36 2.40
CA ALA A 81 2.28 -9.25 3.28
C ALA A 81 3.77 -8.90 3.33
N ALA A 82 4.39 -8.59 2.17
CA ALA A 82 5.78 -8.16 2.10
C ALA A 82 6.02 -6.83 2.84
N GLN A 83 5.12 -5.86 2.67
CA GLN A 83 5.17 -4.59 3.39
C GLN A 83 5.07 -4.79 4.91
N LEU A 84 4.13 -5.63 5.36
CA LEU A 84 3.96 -5.93 6.78
C LEU A 84 5.21 -6.58 7.36
N ARG A 85 5.81 -7.53 6.63
CA ARG A 85 7.06 -8.18 7.05
C ARG A 85 8.19 -7.17 7.20
N THR A 86 8.35 -6.27 6.23
CA THR A 86 9.38 -5.22 6.31
C THR A 86 9.14 -4.27 7.48
N GLN A 87 7.89 -3.83 7.70
CA GLN A 87 7.53 -2.99 8.84
C GLN A 87 7.79 -3.67 10.19
N GLN A 88 7.48 -4.97 10.30
CA GLN A 88 7.77 -5.75 11.51
C GLN A 88 9.27 -5.86 11.76
N LEU A 89 10.07 -6.07 10.71
CA LEU A 89 11.53 -6.12 10.83
C LEU A 89 12.11 -4.77 11.25
N ASP A 90 11.62 -3.68 10.67
CA ASP A 90 12.02 -2.31 11.01
C ASP A 90 11.68 -1.96 12.47
N SER A 91 10.45 -2.26 12.88
CA SER A 91 10.01 -2.08 14.27
C SER A 91 10.83 -2.90 15.26
N LYS A 92 11.19 -4.13 14.90
CA LYS A 92 12.01 -5.01 15.74
C LYS A 92 13.46 -4.52 15.84
N ARG A 93 14.02 -3.99 14.74
CA ARG A 93 15.33 -3.32 14.73
C ARG A 93 15.32 -2.07 15.60
N GLN A 94 14.29 -1.24 15.49
CA GLN A 94 14.13 -0.04 16.31
C GLN A 94 14.06 -0.39 17.80
N LYS A 95 13.28 -1.42 18.16
CA LYS A 95 13.18 -1.88 19.54
C LYS A 95 14.53 -2.40 20.07
N LEU A 96 15.26 -3.18 19.27
CA LEU A 96 16.59 -3.67 19.65
C LEU A 96 17.58 -2.51 19.85
N LYS A 97 17.56 -1.51 18.96
CA LYS A 97 18.39 -0.32 19.08
C LYS A 97 18.10 0.43 20.38
N ASN A 98 16.82 0.66 20.70
CA ASN A 98 16.43 1.33 21.94
C ASN A 98 16.86 0.52 23.19
N ASP A 99 16.74 -0.81 23.18
CA ASP A 99 17.17 -1.66 24.31
C ASP A 99 18.68 -1.59 24.53
N LEU A 100 19.48 -1.60 23.45
CA LEU A 100 20.92 -1.46 23.51
C LEU A 100 21.32 -0.08 24.06
N GLU A 101 20.72 0.98 23.55
CA GLU A 101 21.00 2.37 23.97
C GLU A 101 20.65 2.59 25.45
N GLU A 102 19.52 2.03 25.93
CA GLU A 102 19.15 2.09 27.34
C GLU A 102 20.16 1.35 28.23
N ARG A 103 20.64 0.18 27.81
CA ARG A 103 21.68 -0.55 28.53
C ARG A 103 22.99 0.22 28.55
N GLU A 104 23.42 0.77 27.42
CA GLU A 104 24.62 1.59 27.31
C GLU A 104 24.52 2.84 28.21
N ARG A 105 23.36 3.49 28.24
CA ARG A 105 23.09 4.63 29.10
C ARG A 105 23.16 4.25 30.59
N ARG A 106 22.46 3.20 31.01
CA ARG A 106 22.50 2.70 32.40
C ARG A 106 23.93 2.31 32.82
N ALA A 107 24.70 1.68 31.93
CA ALA A 107 26.09 1.32 32.20
C ALA A 107 26.99 2.55 32.34
N ARG A 108 26.79 3.57 31.49
CA ARG A 108 27.52 4.85 31.56
C ARG A 108 27.20 5.63 32.83
N GLU A 109 25.93 5.66 33.24
CA GLU A 109 25.45 6.28 34.48
C GLU A 109 25.94 5.52 35.73
N ALA A 110 25.95 4.18 35.71
CA ALA A 110 26.53 3.37 36.78
C ALA A 110 28.07 3.49 36.86
N GLY A 111 28.72 3.71 35.71
CA GLY A 111 30.15 3.97 35.61
C GLY A 111 30.57 5.35 36.15
N SER A 112 29.69 6.35 36.11
CA SER A 112 29.99 7.69 36.67
C SER A 112 29.83 7.78 38.19
N GLY A 113 29.35 6.72 38.87
CA GLY A 113 29.16 6.67 40.32
C GLY A 113 30.33 6.10 41.13
N LYS A 114 31.40 5.62 40.48
CA LYS A 114 32.60 5.06 41.13
C LYS A 114 33.85 5.94 40.94
N ALA A 115 33.72 7.25 41.18
CA ALA A 115 34.88 8.12 41.35
C ALA A 115 35.29 8.16 42.84
N TYR A 116 36.24 7.30 43.19
CA TYR A 116 37.17 7.32 44.33
C TYR A 116 36.85 8.25 45.52
N LYS A 117 36.33 7.70 46.62
CA LYS A 117 36.61 8.20 47.98
C LYS A 117 37.78 7.42 48.55
N VAL A 118 39.00 7.90 48.31
CA VAL A 118 40.20 7.46 49.03
C VAL A 118 40.16 8.11 50.41
N ASN A 119 40.04 7.28 51.46
CA ASN A 119 40.13 7.72 52.85
C ASN A 119 41.50 8.37 53.08
N LYS A 120 41.50 9.62 53.56
CA LYS A 120 42.69 10.27 54.12
C LYS A 120 42.55 10.26 55.64
N THR A 121 43.54 9.63 56.25
CA THR A 121 43.85 9.46 57.68
C THR A 121 43.65 10.70 58.52
#